data_AF-A0A1J5QK43-F1
#
_entry.id   AF-A0A1J5QK43-F1
#
_cell.length_a   1.000
_cell.length_b   1.000
_cell.length_c   1.000
_cell.angle_alpha   90.00
_cell.angle_beta   90.00
_cell.angle_gamma   90.00
#
_symmetry.space_group_name_H-M   'P 1'
#
loop_
_entity.id
_entity.type
_entity.pdbx_description
1 polymer ?
#
loop_
_entity_poly.entity_id
_entity_poly.type
_entity_poly.pdbx_seq_one_letter_code
_entity_poly.pdbx_strand_id
1 'polypeptide(L)'
;MAGIYAAGECTGSRGAELAAVEGAIAGLAFVGRFDPGGAEARARRRWREFAARVERCFAIDRAAALAAARDAVVCRCEDVAFGAVAACSGWDEAKLLTRCGMGPCQGRVCGSATRALLGWGPTRVRGPLTPTSLGALAGERGARGG
;
A
#
# COMPACT_ATOMS: atom_id res chain seq x y z
N MET A 1 10.56 -13.79 -4.78
CA MET A 1 11.83 -13.42 -5.44
C MET A 1 12.95 -13.85 -4.51
N ALA A 2 13.92 -14.63 -4.98
CA ALA A 2 14.99 -15.13 -4.11
C ALA A 2 15.84 -13.95 -3.59
N GLY A 3 16.22 -13.97 -2.31
CA GLY A 3 17.03 -12.93 -1.69
C GLY A 3 16.32 -11.61 -1.35
N ILE A 4 15.00 -11.50 -1.56
CA ILE A 4 14.22 -10.32 -1.19
C ILE A 4 13.28 -10.67 -0.03
N TYR A 5 13.37 -9.89 1.04
CA TYR A 5 12.56 -10.03 2.25
C TYR A 5 11.69 -8.79 2.44
N ALA A 6 10.48 -8.97 2.97
CA ALA A 6 9.57 -7.90 3.32
C ALA A 6 9.07 -8.11 4.75
N ALA A 7 9.00 -7.03 5.52
CA ALA A 7 8.53 -7.03 6.90
C ALA A 7 7.91 -5.66 7.24
N GLY A 8 7.05 -5.65 8.26
CA GLY A 8 6.31 -4.45 8.66
C GLY A 8 5.05 -4.24 7.84
N GLU A 9 4.55 -3.01 7.77
CA GLU A 9 3.19 -2.75 7.24
C GLU A 9 3.01 -3.11 5.76
N CYS A 10 4.11 -3.23 5.00
CA CYS A 10 4.06 -3.70 3.61
C CYS A 10 3.64 -5.17 3.48
N THR A 11 3.69 -5.96 4.57
CA THR A 11 3.16 -7.34 4.65
C THR A 11 1.71 -7.37 5.19
N GLY A 12 1.15 -6.21 5.53
CA GLY A 12 -0.18 -6.01 6.10
C GLY A 12 -0.14 -5.17 7.38
N SER A 13 -1.18 -4.35 7.60
CA SER A 13 -1.32 -3.52 8.81
C SER A 13 -1.82 -4.35 9.99
N ARG A 14 -0.90 -4.84 10.84
CA ARG A 14 -1.21 -5.82 11.90
C ARG A 14 -0.60 -5.50 13.27
N GLY A 15 -0.21 -4.24 13.48
CA GLY A 15 0.37 -3.75 14.74
C GLY A 15 1.90 -3.76 14.78
N ALA A 16 2.46 -2.86 15.60
CA ALA A 16 3.89 -2.61 15.70
C ALA A 16 4.66 -3.83 16.24
N GLU A 17 4.04 -4.59 17.14
CA GLU A 17 4.64 -5.76 17.76
C GLU A 17 4.83 -6.90 16.76
N LEU A 18 3.85 -7.12 15.87
CA LEU A 18 4.01 -8.09 14.79
C LEU A 18 5.06 -7.60 13.78
N ALA A 19 5.04 -6.31 13.43
CA ALA A 19 6.02 -5.72 12.51
C ALA A 19 7.46 -5.90 13.01
N ALA A 20 7.72 -5.65 14.30
CA ALA A 20 9.03 -5.84 14.91
C ALA A 20 9.50 -7.31 14.84
N VAL A 21 8.60 -8.25 15.16
CA VAL A 21 8.90 -9.69 15.10
C VAL A 21 9.15 -10.15 13.65
N GLU A 22 8.34 -9.69 12.69
CA GLU A 22 8.55 -10.03 11.28
C GLU A 22 9.85 -9.43 10.73
N GLY A 23 10.26 -8.25 11.21
CA GLY A 23 11.56 -7.65 10.91
C GLY A 23 12.73 -8.48 11.43
N ALA A 24 12.66 -8.94 12.68
CA ALA A 24 13.65 -9.84 13.26
C ALA A 24 13.75 -11.16 12.47
N ILE A 25 12.61 -11.75 12.09
CA ILE A 25 12.56 -12.97 11.26
C ILE A 25 13.19 -12.72 9.89
N ALA A 26 12.89 -11.61 9.24
CA ALA A 26 13.48 -11.26 7.95
C ALA A 26 15.01 -11.14 8.05
N GLY A 27 15.52 -10.49 9.10
CA GLY A 27 16.96 -10.40 9.37
C GLY A 27 17.61 -11.75 9.64
N LEU A 28 17.01 -12.57 10.51
CA LEU A 28 17.50 -13.93 10.80
C LEU A 28 17.49 -14.82 9.56
N ALA A 29 16.45 -14.71 8.73
CA ALA A 29 16.35 -15.48 7.49
C ALA A 29 17.38 -15.02 6.45
N PHE A 30 17.68 -13.72 6.38
CA PHE A 30 18.73 -13.18 5.53
C PHE A 30 20.12 -13.73 5.89
N VAL A 31 20.44 -13.85 7.19
CA VAL A 31 21.73 -14.41 7.65
C VAL A 31 21.72 -15.94 7.83
N GLY A 32 20.65 -16.63 7.43
CA GLY A 32 20.56 -18.10 7.53
C GLY A 32 20.51 -18.64 8.97
N ARG A 33 19.93 -17.88 9.91
CA ARG A 33 19.81 -18.22 11.34
C ARG A 33 18.36 -18.31 11.82
N PHE A 34 17.38 -18.20 10.93
CA PHE A 34 15.98 -18.30 11.33
C PHE A 34 15.62 -19.73 11.72
N ASP A 35 15.14 -19.91 12.95
CA ASP A 35 14.57 -21.15 13.46
C ASP A 35 13.03 -21.09 13.42
N PRO A 36 12.35 -21.90 12.57
CA PRO A 36 10.89 -21.99 12.53
C PRO A 36 10.24 -22.48 13.84
N GLY A 37 11.00 -23.16 14.70
CA GLY A 37 10.59 -23.59 16.03
C GLY A 37 10.86 -22.56 17.13
N GLY A 38 11.62 -21.50 16.82
CA GLY A 38 12.20 -20.55 17.76
C GLY A 38 11.22 -19.57 18.39
N ALA A 39 11.77 -18.66 19.21
CA ALA A 39 11.01 -17.68 19.96
C ALA A 39 10.26 -16.70 19.04
N GLU A 40 10.90 -16.27 17.96
CA GLU A 40 10.37 -15.33 16.97
C GLU A 40 9.18 -15.94 16.21
N ALA A 41 9.27 -17.22 15.84
CA ALA A 41 8.18 -17.92 15.17
C ALA A 41 6.95 -18.07 16.09
N ARG A 42 7.16 -18.34 17.39
CA ARG A 42 6.09 -18.37 18.41
C ARG A 42 5.48 -16.98 18.62
N ALA A 43 6.31 -15.95 18.77
CA ALA A 43 5.86 -14.58 18.93
C ALA A 43 5.04 -14.10 17.72
N ARG A 44 5.47 -14.46 16.50
CA ARG A 44 4.74 -14.15 15.26
C ARG A 44 3.35 -14.77 15.26
N ARG A 45 3.20 -16.03 15.67
CA ARG A 45 1.89 -16.69 15.77
C ARG A 45 0.97 -15.95 16.75
N ARG A 46 1.46 -15.68 17.96
CA ARG A 46 0.72 -14.95 19.01
C ARG A 46 0.22 -13.60 18.50
N TRP A 47 1.09 -12.79 17.89
CA TRP A 47 0.72 -11.46 17.42
C TRP A 47 -0.18 -11.49 16.17
N ARG A 48 -0.05 -12.49 15.30
CA ARG A 48 -0.99 -12.72 14.19
C ARG A 48 -2.40 -13.05 14.69
N GLU A 49 -2.52 -13.90 15.70
CA GLU A 49 -3.82 -14.21 16.31
C GLU A 49 -4.45 -12.99 16.97
N PHE A 50 -3.65 -12.16 17.64
CA PHE A 50 -4.10 -10.88 18.18
C PHE A 50 -4.58 -9.93 17.09
N ALA A 51 -3.78 -9.71 16.05
CA ALA A 51 -4.14 -8.86 14.92
C ALA A 51 -5.45 -9.34 14.24
N ALA A 52 -5.62 -10.65 14.06
CA ALA A 52 -6.84 -11.22 13.50
C ALA A 52 -8.07 -10.97 14.38
N ARG A 53 -7.92 -10.93 15.71
CA ARG A 53 -9.02 -10.55 16.62
C ARG A 53 -9.38 -9.08 16.46
N VAL A 54 -8.38 -8.20 16.41
CA VAL A 54 -8.59 -6.75 16.18
C VAL A 54 -9.29 -6.51 14.84
N GLU A 55 -8.81 -7.12 13.76
CA GLU A 55 -9.41 -7.02 12.42
C GLU A 55 -10.90 -7.42 12.42
N ARG A 56 -11.29 -8.44 13.19
CA ARG A 56 -12.71 -8.84 13.33
C ARG A 56 -13.53 -7.86 14.16
N CYS A 57 -12.98 -7.38 15.27
CA CYS A 57 -13.69 -6.43 16.15
C CYS A 57 -13.97 -5.09 15.46
N PHE A 58 -13.07 -4.65 14.58
CA PHE A 58 -13.19 -3.40 13.83
C PHE A 58 -13.54 -3.62 12.36
N ALA A 59 -14.17 -4.76 12.03
CA ALA A 59 -14.62 -5.03 10.68
C ALA A 59 -15.66 -3.99 10.24
N ILE A 60 -15.35 -3.26 9.16
CA ILE A 60 -16.26 -2.26 8.58
C ILE A 60 -17.21 -2.97 7.63
N ASP A 61 -18.51 -2.62 7.69
CA ASP A 61 -19.45 -2.96 6.63
C ASP A 61 -19.08 -2.18 5.36
N ARG A 62 -18.32 -2.85 4.48
CA ARG A 62 -17.78 -2.24 3.26
C ARG A 62 -18.90 -1.85 2.30
N ALA A 63 -20.00 -2.61 2.24
CA ALA A 63 -21.10 -2.32 1.32
C ALA A 63 -21.82 -1.04 1.75
N ALA A 64 -22.15 -0.91 3.03
CA ALA A 64 -22.76 0.30 3.57
C ALA A 64 -21.84 1.52 3.43
N ALA A 65 -20.54 1.37 3.76
CA ALA A 65 -19.56 2.46 3.63
C ALA A 65 -19.41 2.94 2.18
N LEU A 66 -19.40 2.01 1.22
CA LEU A 66 -19.31 2.34 -0.20
C LEU A 66 -20.56 3.02 -0.74
N ALA A 67 -21.74 2.55 -0.33
CA ALA A 67 -23.01 3.16 -0.73
C ALA A 67 -23.10 4.63 -0.28
N ALA A 68 -22.60 4.95 0.92
CA ALA A 68 -22.57 6.32 1.44
C ALA A 68 -21.47 7.21 0.80
N ALA A 69 -20.47 6.61 0.16
CA ALA A 69 -19.26 7.31 -0.28
C ALA A 69 -19.29 7.78 -1.75
N ARG A 70 -20.43 7.74 -2.45
CA ARG A 70 -20.50 8.07 -3.89
C ARG A 70 -19.84 9.41 -4.25
N ASP A 71 -20.09 10.44 -3.44
CA ASP A 71 -19.55 11.80 -3.68
C ASP A 71 -18.22 12.03 -2.94
N ALA A 72 -17.72 11.04 -2.19
CA ALA A 72 -16.45 11.16 -1.49
C ALA A 72 -15.28 11.19 -2.47
N VAL A 73 -14.34 12.11 -2.25
CA VAL A 73 -13.13 12.22 -3.08
C VAL A 73 -12.24 11.00 -2.86
N VAL A 74 -12.08 10.18 -3.90
CA VAL A 74 -11.17 9.02 -3.90
C VAL A 74 -9.77 9.39 -4.39
N CYS A 75 -9.66 10.39 -5.28
CA CYS A 75 -8.39 10.90 -5.78
C CYS A 75 -8.21 12.38 -5.44
N ARG A 76 -7.53 12.67 -4.33
CA ARG A 76 -7.28 14.06 -3.90
C ARG A 76 -6.39 14.86 -4.85
N CYS A 77 -5.49 14.21 -5.58
CA CYS A 77 -4.59 14.91 -6.49
C CYS A 77 -5.28 15.45 -7.75
N GLU A 78 -6.38 14.83 -8.16
CA GLU A 78 -7.10 15.16 -9.40
C GLU A 78 -8.58 15.50 -9.09
N ASP A 79 -8.90 15.64 -7.80
CA ASP A 79 -10.24 15.93 -7.27
C ASP A 79 -11.38 15.05 -7.83
N VAL A 80 -11.11 13.73 -7.90
CA VAL A 80 -12.06 12.74 -8.45
C VAL A 80 -12.88 12.09 -7.34
N ALA A 81 -14.20 12.13 -7.47
CA ALA A 81 -15.16 11.43 -6.60
C ALA A 81 -15.22 9.93 -6.89
N PHE A 82 -15.53 9.12 -5.87
CA PHE A 82 -15.63 7.66 -5.98
C PHE A 82 -16.64 7.21 -7.03
N GLY A 83 -17.80 7.87 -7.12
CA GLY A 83 -18.86 7.53 -8.08
C GLY A 83 -18.42 7.59 -9.54
N ALA A 84 -17.54 8.54 -9.89
CA ALA A 84 -17.00 8.64 -11.26
C ALA A 84 -16.09 7.45 -11.60
N VAL A 85 -15.30 6.99 -10.62
CA VAL A 85 -14.42 5.82 -10.77
C VAL A 85 -15.22 4.52 -10.79
N ALA A 86 -16.21 4.40 -9.90
CA ALA A 86 -17.05 3.21 -9.78
C ALA A 86 -17.96 2.98 -11.01
N ALA A 87 -18.20 4.00 -11.82
CA ALA A 87 -18.94 3.90 -13.08
C ALA A 87 -18.10 3.32 -14.24
N CYS A 88 -16.78 3.20 -14.09
CA CYS A 88 -15.89 2.62 -15.10
C CYS A 88 -15.82 1.09 -14.96
N SER A 89 -15.34 0.40 -15.99
CA SER A 89 -15.17 -1.06 -16.01
C SER A 89 -13.85 -1.54 -15.40
N GLY A 90 -12.90 -0.64 -15.15
CA GLY A 90 -11.59 -1.00 -14.64
C GLY A 90 -10.66 0.19 -14.43
N TRP A 91 -9.46 -0.11 -13.90
CA TRP A 91 -8.46 0.90 -13.53
C TRP A 91 -7.99 1.76 -14.72
N ASP A 92 -7.72 1.13 -15.87
CA ASP A 92 -7.18 1.86 -17.03
C ASP A 92 -8.22 2.81 -17.64
N GLU A 93 -9.49 2.39 -17.71
CA GLU A 93 -10.59 3.26 -18.15
C GLU A 93 -10.81 4.40 -17.16
N ALA A 94 -10.91 4.11 -15.85
CA ALA A 94 -11.05 5.13 -14.82
C ALA A 94 -9.92 6.14 -14.88
N LYS A 95 -8.68 5.68 -15.08
CA LYS A 95 -7.52 6.55 -15.24
C LYS A 95 -7.66 7.47 -16.45
N LEU A 96 -8.02 6.93 -17.62
CA LEU A 96 -8.11 7.72 -18.85
C LEU A 96 -9.29 8.71 -18.83
N LEU A 97 -10.45 8.30 -18.33
CA LEU A 97 -11.67 9.10 -18.36
C LEU A 97 -11.73 10.13 -17.23
N THR A 98 -11.22 9.80 -16.04
CA THR A 98 -11.36 10.65 -14.84
C THR A 98 -10.05 11.27 -14.38
N ARG A 99 -8.92 10.88 -14.97
CA ARG A 99 -7.56 11.22 -14.52
C ARG A 99 -7.15 10.60 -13.18
N CYS A 100 -7.99 9.77 -12.57
CA CYS A 100 -7.66 9.08 -11.32
C CYS A 100 -6.30 8.35 -11.43
N GLY A 101 -5.37 8.71 -10.52
CA GLY A 101 -4.03 8.13 -10.48
C GLY A 101 -2.99 8.79 -11.39
N MET A 102 -3.32 9.90 -12.08
CA MET A 102 -2.37 10.65 -12.92
C MET A 102 -1.67 11.81 -12.21
N GLY A 103 -2.13 12.18 -11.01
CA GLY A 103 -1.53 13.27 -10.24
C GLY A 103 -0.16 12.94 -9.65
N PRO A 104 0.48 13.86 -8.90
CA PRO A 104 1.85 13.69 -8.39
C PRO A 104 2.05 12.48 -7.46
N CYS A 105 0.98 11.97 -6.83
CA CYS A 105 1.05 10.72 -6.06
C CYS A 105 1.15 9.45 -6.93
N GLN A 106 0.94 9.58 -8.25
CA GLN A 106 1.00 8.52 -9.26
C GLN A 106 0.13 7.30 -8.89
N GLY A 107 -1.05 7.55 -8.32
CA GLY A 107 -1.99 6.50 -7.96
C GLY A 107 -1.68 5.76 -6.65
N ARG A 108 -0.67 6.17 -5.87
CA ARG A 108 -0.30 5.48 -4.62
C ARG A 108 -1.45 5.39 -3.61
N VAL A 109 -2.23 6.47 -3.49
CA VAL A 109 -3.37 6.56 -2.57
C VAL A 109 -4.63 6.00 -3.22
N CYS A 110 -5.10 6.64 -4.30
CA CYS A 110 -6.35 6.26 -4.96
C CYS A 110 -6.30 4.85 -5.56
N GLY A 111 -5.17 4.39 -6.09
CA GLY A 111 -5.03 3.03 -6.62
C GLY A 111 -5.09 1.94 -5.55
N SER A 112 -4.62 2.23 -4.33
CA SER A 112 -4.80 1.34 -3.18
C SER A 112 -6.27 1.31 -2.74
N ALA A 113 -6.92 2.48 -2.71
CA ALA A 113 -8.34 2.60 -2.39
C ALA A 113 -9.21 1.83 -3.41
N THR A 114 -9.03 2.05 -4.72
CA THR A 114 -9.79 1.32 -5.74
C THR A 114 -9.54 -0.18 -5.68
N ARG A 115 -8.32 -0.63 -5.34
CA ARG A 115 -8.03 -2.06 -5.21
C ARG A 115 -8.81 -2.66 -4.04
N ALA A 116 -8.85 -1.93 -2.93
CA ALA A 116 -9.57 -2.35 -1.73
C ALA A 116 -11.10 -2.28 -1.87
N LEU A 117 -11.62 -1.43 -2.75
CA LEU A 117 -13.06 -1.14 -2.88
C LEU A 117 -13.70 -1.81 -4.11
N LEU A 118 -12.98 -1.88 -5.23
CA LEU A 118 -13.47 -2.35 -6.52
C LEU A 118 -12.70 -3.57 -7.03
N GLY A 119 -11.63 -3.99 -6.34
CA GLY A 119 -10.72 -5.03 -6.82
C GLY A 119 -9.78 -4.57 -7.94
N TRP A 120 -9.86 -3.31 -8.37
CA TRP A 120 -9.06 -2.75 -9.47
C TRP A 120 -7.92 -1.88 -8.97
N GLY A 121 -6.76 -1.96 -9.59
CA GLY A 121 -5.69 -1.02 -9.28
C GLY A 121 -4.53 -1.16 -10.25
N PRO A 122 -3.51 -0.29 -10.11
CA PRO A 122 -2.33 -0.37 -10.95
C PRO A 122 -1.68 -1.76 -10.82
N THR A 123 -1.43 -2.39 -11.96
CA THR A 123 -0.80 -3.72 -12.06
C THR A 123 0.71 -3.63 -12.23
N ARG A 124 1.22 -2.48 -12.67
CA ARG A 124 2.65 -2.20 -12.83
C ARG A 124 3.02 -0.88 -12.17
N VAL A 125 3.99 -0.93 -11.27
CA VAL A 125 4.69 0.25 -10.76
C VAL A 125 5.81 0.57 -11.74
N ARG A 126 5.84 1.81 -12.25
CA ARG A 126 6.91 2.31 -13.11
C ARG A 126 7.78 3.26 -12.30
N GLY A 127 9.10 3.21 -12.53
CA GLY A 127 10.02 4.18 -11.96
C GLY A 127 9.89 5.55 -12.63
N PRO A 128 10.34 6.62 -11.97
CA PRO A 128 10.85 6.65 -10.60
C PRO A 128 9.72 6.52 -9.55
N LEU A 129 9.99 5.87 -8.42
CA LEU A 129 8.98 5.58 -7.38
C LEU A 129 8.41 6.85 -6.72
N THR A 130 9.20 7.92 -6.73
CA THR A 130 8.82 9.27 -6.33
C THR A 130 9.15 10.23 -7.46
N PRO A 131 8.38 11.31 -7.64
CA PRO A 131 8.75 12.38 -8.55
C PRO A 131 10.20 12.81 -8.28
N THR A 132 11.05 12.71 -9.30
CA THR A 132 12.49 12.98 -9.21
C THR A 132 12.80 14.03 -10.26
N SER A 133 13.53 15.09 -9.88
CA SER A 133 13.88 16.15 -10.82
C SER A 133 14.82 15.61 -11.90
N LEU A 134 14.76 16.20 -13.10
CA LEU A 134 15.67 15.85 -14.20
C LEU A 134 17.13 16.08 -13.82
N GLY A 135 17.44 17.16 -13.09
CA GLY A 135 18.79 17.42 -12.58
C GLY A 135 19.29 16.32 -11.65
N ALA A 136 18.45 15.84 -10.71
CA ALA A 136 18.83 14.72 -9.83
C ALA A 136 19.04 13.42 -10.61
N LEU A 137 18.23 13.16 -11.64
CA LEU A 137 18.41 12.03 -12.57
C LEU A 137 19.68 12.18 -13.43
N ALA A 138 20.02 13.39 -13.85
CA ALA A 138 21.20 13.72 -14.64
C ALA A 138 22.50 13.80 -13.81
N GLY A 139 22.42 13.65 -12.49
CA GLY A 139 23.57 13.77 -11.58
C GLY A 139 24.03 15.20 -11.33
N GLU A 140 23.20 16.20 -11.67
CA GLU A 140 23.46 17.60 -11.38
C GLU A 140 23.37 17.81 -9.86
N ARG A 141 24.46 18.27 -9.24
CA ARG A 141 24.42 18.70 -7.84
C ARG A 141 23.52 19.93 -7.77
N GLY A 142 22.34 19.78 -7.16
CA GLY A 142 21.39 20.87 -7.00
C GLY A 142 22.09 22.12 -6.47
N ALA A 143 21.98 23.22 -7.21
CA ALA A 143 22.28 24.53 -6.68
C ALA A 143 21.41 24.71 -5.43
N ARG A 144 22.05 24.80 -4.26
CA ARG A 144 21.37 25.16 -3.01
C ARG A 144 20.87 26.59 -3.20
N GLY A 145 19.60 26.74 -3.53
CA GLY A 145 18.92 28.05 -3.50
C GLY A 145 18.76 28.47 -2.05
N GLY A 146 19.27 29.66 -1.73
CA GLY A 146 19.04 30.38 -0.47
C GLY A 146 17.71 31.11 -0.44
#